data_AF-A0A914FS43-F1
#
_entry.id   AF-A0A914FS43-F1
#
_cell.length_a   1.000
_cell.length_b   1.000
_cell.length_c   1.000
_cell.angle_alpha   90.00
_cell.angle_beta   90.00
_cell.angle_gamma   90.00
#
_symmetry.space_group_name_H-M   'P 1'
#
loop_
_entity.id
_entity.type
_entity.pdbx_description
1 polymer ?
#
loop_
_entity_poly.entity_id
_entity_poly.type
_entity_poly.pdbx_seq_one_letter_code
_entity_poly.pdbx_strand_id
1 'polypeptide(L)'
;GDDTAIACVIIGGVGKVYAAWNDKTRGYLQRDATPKMISNSSATFVNGDMRCTGLWSFKPTSALKEPSHILDLSNPNYNFHFLFVRGFADPNSGELAGHDITDSSAFPWISSIPIQFCQSASTCNGSSITSQLITLNQSHQSGIPRLIKHTIALLHAIFMMTAWFCIAGKCTLHRILMILVFILVTAAFFGILYQAEWKIFMCSFQCDHEAFSKQVHTIAGICVYILLCFQVLCGICRPGKTSSIRHIFNWIHTVSGFTAWIAAATCCVLGIELGKTGFHYYPNGGKWPEIIMLVIIVSFIICAIICEISSRRNKYMPEVDDKVRNMEESKDGFNCCTLFFVLAYICISISGVTNEIVRILRQLN
;
A
#
# COMPACT_ATOMS: atom_id res chain seq x y z
N GLY A 1 13.50 3.49 10.90
CA GLY A 1 13.16 4.85 10.45
C GLY A 1 14.43 5.66 10.41
N ASP A 2 14.48 6.66 9.54
CA ASP A 2 15.67 7.53 9.38
C ASP A 2 15.67 8.70 10.39
N ASP A 3 14.81 8.66 11.39
CA ASP A 3 14.63 9.74 12.37
C ASP A 3 15.57 9.59 13.57
N THR A 4 16.11 10.71 14.06
CA THR A 4 16.72 10.76 15.40
C THR A 4 15.62 10.78 16.45
N ALA A 5 15.42 9.66 17.15
CA ALA A 5 14.43 9.59 18.23
C ALA A 5 15.05 9.93 19.59
N ILE A 6 14.33 10.73 20.37
CA ILE A 6 14.64 11.03 21.77
C ILE A 6 13.51 10.48 22.62
N ALA A 7 13.81 9.52 23.49
CA ALA A 7 12.83 8.88 24.34
C ALA A 7 12.96 9.40 25.78
N CYS A 8 11.90 10.01 26.29
CA CYS A 8 11.76 10.24 27.72
C CYS A 8 11.09 9.02 28.34
N VAL A 9 11.76 8.36 29.28
CA VAL A 9 11.22 7.13 29.89
C VAL A 9 11.45 7.13 31.39
N ILE A 10 10.46 6.66 32.14
CA ILE A 10 10.55 6.39 33.58
C ILE A 10 10.53 4.88 33.76
N ILE A 11 11.68 4.30 34.10
CA ILE A 11 11.87 2.85 34.28
C ILE A 11 12.29 2.61 35.73
N GLY A 12 11.53 1.77 36.45
CA GLY A 12 11.83 1.48 37.86
C GLY A 12 11.85 2.71 38.77
N GLY A 13 11.02 3.72 38.46
CA GLY A 13 10.97 5.00 39.19
C GLY A 13 12.08 5.99 38.84
N VAL A 14 13.05 5.60 38.01
CA VAL A 14 14.12 6.50 37.53
C VAL A 14 13.75 7.03 36.15
N GLY A 15 13.49 8.33 36.07
CA GLY A 15 13.21 8.99 34.81
C GLY A 15 14.44 9.57 34.16
N LYS A 16 14.68 9.20 32.90
CA LYS A 16 15.83 9.63 32.12
C LYS A 16 15.46 9.83 30.64
N VAL A 17 16.22 10.69 29.98
CA VAL A 17 16.16 10.90 28.52
C VAL A 17 17.21 10.04 27.85
N TYR A 18 16.80 9.32 26.82
CA TYR A 18 17.63 8.42 26.04
C TYR A 18 17.61 8.81 24.56
N ALA A 19 18.73 8.58 23.88
CA ALA A 19 18.67 8.40 22.43
C ALA A 19 17.93 7.09 22.16
N ALA A 20 17.10 7.06 21.13
CA ALA A 20 16.34 5.89 20.75
C ALA A 20 16.40 5.69 19.24
N TRP A 21 16.06 4.49 18.81
CA TRP A 21 15.96 4.15 17.40
C TRP A 21 14.79 3.19 17.19
N ASN A 22 14.20 3.21 16.00
CA ASN A 22 13.07 2.35 15.66
C ASN A 22 13.35 1.63 14.34
N ASP A 23 13.27 0.30 14.35
CA ASP A 23 13.50 -0.57 13.18
C ASP A 23 12.26 -0.75 12.26
N LYS A 24 11.24 0.11 12.44
CA LYS A 24 9.87 0.06 11.91
C LYS A 24 8.94 -0.89 12.68
N THR A 25 9.46 -1.86 13.42
CA THR A 25 8.65 -2.83 14.18
C THR A 25 8.66 -2.56 15.67
N ARG A 26 9.82 -2.15 16.22
CA ARG A 26 10.04 -1.93 17.64
C ARG A 26 10.98 -0.75 17.86
N GLY A 27 10.81 -0.08 18.99
CA GLY A 27 11.69 0.99 19.43
C GLY A 27 12.67 0.50 20.51
N TYR A 28 13.94 0.86 20.35
CA TYR A 28 15.00 0.49 21.29
C TYR A 28 15.69 1.73 21.85
N LEU A 29 16.02 1.68 23.14
CA LEU A 29 16.86 2.67 23.77
C LEU A 29 18.32 2.42 23.37
N GLN A 30 18.95 3.43 22.80
CA GLN A 30 20.36 3.43 22.44
C GLN A 30 21.21 3.71 23.69
N ARG A 31 21.32 2.72 24.58
CA ARG A 31 22.00 2.84 25.89
C ARG A 31 23.48 3.20 25.75
N ASP A 32 24.15 2.75 24.69
CA ASP A 32 25.56 3.04 24.41
C ASP A 32 25.78 4.45 23.85
N ALA A 33 24.84 4.95 23.04
CA ALA A 33 24.90 6.27 22.44
C ALA A 33 24.47 7.37 23.42
N THR A 34 23.46 7.08 24.26
CA THR A 34 22.89 8.03 25.21
C THR A 34 23.94 8.77 26.06
N PRO A 35 24.89 8.13 26.77
CA PRO A 35 25.87 8.84 27.59
C PRO A 35 26.89 9.66 26.77
N LYS A 36 27.05 9.37 25.47
CA LYS A 36 27.92 10.12 24.56
C LYS A 36 27.22 11.34 23.98
N MET A 37 25.90 11.25 23.77
CA MET A 37 25.08 12.27 23.10
C MET A 37 24.28 13.15 24.06
N ILE A 38 23.89 12.64 25.22
CA ILE A 38 22.97 13.30 26.15
C ILE A 38 23.59 13.36 27.54
N SER A 39 23.69 14.57 28.09
CA SER A 39 24.12 14.83 29.47
C SER A 39 23.03 15.55 30.26
N ASN A 40 23.14 15.58 31.59
CA ASN A 40 22.17 16.21 32.49
C ASN A 40 20.72 15.82 32.21
N SER A 41 20.51 14.53 31.89
CA SER A 41 19.21 14.00 31.51
C SER A 41 18.35 13.68 32.72
N SER A 42 17.13 14.18 32.77
CA SER A 42 16.11 13.79 33.74
C SER A 42 14.74 13.69 33.06
N ALA A 43 13.91 12.77 33.53
CA ALA A 43 12.50 12.74 33.18
C ALA A 43 11.69 12.65 34.48
N THR A 44 10.62 13.41 34.58
CA THR A 44 9.75 13.41 35.76
C THR A 44 8.30 13.56 35.32
N PHE A 45 7.40 12.89 36.03
CA PHE A 45 5.97 13.05 35.80
C PHE A 45 5.39 13.93 36.92
N VAL A 46 4.94 15.14 36.58
CA VAL A 46 4.47 16.15 37.54
C VAL A 46 3.11 16.65 37.09
N ASN A 47 2.09 16.51 37.93
CA ASN A 47 0.72 16.98 37.67
C ASN A 47 0.09 16.48 36.36
N GLY A 48 0.40 15.24 35.95
CA GLY A 48 -0.10 14.68 34.69
C GLY A 48 0.78 14.97 33.48
N ASP A 49 1.81 15.82 33.63
CA ASP A 49 2.73 16.19 32.56
C ASP A 49 4.06 15.44 32.69
N MET A 50 4.52 14.88 31.58
CA MET A 50 5.89 14.37 31.48
C MET A 50 6.83 15.52 31.14
N ARG A 51 7.76 15.82 32.05
CA ARG A 51 8.82 16.81 31.85
C ARG A 51 10.14 16.11 31.63
N CYS A 52 10.80 16.46 30.54
CA CYS A 52 12.10 15.93 30.19
C CYS A 52 13.11 17.05 30.08
N THR A 53 14.28 16.88 30.68
CA THR A 53 15.41 17.78 30.51
C THR A 53 16.60 16.97 30.04
N GLY A 54 17.39 17.52 29.12
CA GLY A 54 18.63 16.90 28.67
C GLY A 54 19.41 17.87 27.81
N LEU A 55 20.73 17.74 27.83
CA LEU A 55 21.65 18.50 26.99
C LEU A 55 22.18 17.60 25.88
N TRP A 56 21.80 17.91 24.65
CA TRP A 56 22.25 17.20 23.45
C TRP A 56 23.63 17.69 22.99
N SER A 57 24.52 16.77 22.69
CA SER A 57 25.87 17.04 22.18
C SER A 57 25.90 16.86 20.67
N PHE A 58 26.31 17.91 19.94
CA PHE A 58 26.54 17.87 18.49
C PHE A 58 27.91 17.29 18.12
N LYS A 59 28.50 16.45 18.98
CA LYS A 59 29.78 15.81 18.68
C LYS A 59 29.62 14.82 17.50
N PRO A 60 30.69 14.58 16.71
CA PRO A 60 30.60 13.72 15.53
C PRO A 60 30.08 12.32 15.87
N THR A 61 29.06 11.88 15.13
CA THR A 61 28.41 10.57 15.28
C THR A 61 29.33 9.39 14.93
N SER A 62 30.49 9.63 14.33
CA SER A 62 31.49 8.60 13.99
C SER A 62 32.05 7.82 15.19
N ALA A 63 31.88 8.33 16.42
CA ALA A 63 32.25 7.62 17.65
C ALA A 63 31.14 6.68 18.20
N LEU A 64 30.01 6.59 17.50
CA LEU A 64 28.91 5.69 17.81
C LEU A 64 29.12 4.33 17.12
N LYS A 65 28.62 3.27 17.76
CA LYS A 65 28.65 1.92 17.20
C LYS A 65 27.78 1.82 15.93
N GLU A 66 26.67 2.56 15.90
CA GLU A 66 25.70 2.59 14.82
C GLU A 66 25.36 4.05 14.45
N PRO A 67 26.25 4.74 13.72
CA PRO A 67 26.10 6.16 13.42
C PRO A 67 24.87 6.47 12.55
N SER A 68 24.38 5.50 11.76
CA SER A 68 23.18 5.63 10.93
C SER A 68 21.88 5.79 11.73
N HIS A 69 21.89 5.50 13.03
CA HIS A 69 20.70 5.59 13.89
C HIS A 69 20.45 6.99 14.45
N ILE A 70 21.40 7.91 14.29
CA ILE A 70 21.32 9.28 14.80
C ILE A 70 21.74 10.23 13.68
N LEU A 71 20.78 11.01 13.18
CA LEU A 71 21.03 12.10 12.25
C LEU A 71 21.85 13.21 12.91
N ASP A 72 22.72 13.83 12.12
CA ASP A 72 23.40 15.06 12.48
C ASP A 72 22.40 16.23 12.46
N LEU A 73 21.89 16.57 13.64
CA LEU A 73 20.97 17.68 13.86
C LEU A 73 21.58 19.05 13.56
N SER A 74 22.89 19.15 13.33
CA SER A 74 23.56 20.41 13.03
C SER A 74 23.72 20.71 11.54
N ASN A 75 23.33 19.78 10.67
CA ASN A 75 23.43 20.00 9.23
C ASN A 75 22.37 21.03 8.78
N PRO A 76 22.79 22.21 8.26
CA PRO A 76 21.87 23.29 7.88
C PRO A 76 21.06 22.99 6.63
N ASN A 77 21.38 21.92 5.89
CA ASN A 77 20.64 21.51 4.69
C ASN A 77 19.36 20.74 5.00
N TYR A 78 19.14 20.35 6.26
CA TYR A 78 17.93 19.63 6.68
C TYR A 78 16.93 20.55 7.38
N ASN A 79 15.67 20.44 6.97
CA ASN A 79 14.54 21.00 7.70
C ASN A 79 13.98 19.93 8.65
N PHE A 80 14.24 20.08 9.94
CA PHE A 80 13.73 19.16 10.94
C PHE A 80 12.30 19.54 11.36
N HIS A 81 11.49 18.56 11.75
CA HIS A 81 10.21 18.77 12.40
C HIS A 81 10.17 17.95 13.70
N PHE A 82 9.48 18.43 14.72
CA PHE A 82 9.25 17.62 15.91
C PHE A 82 8.12 16.65 15.68
N LEU A 83 8.40 15.35 15.76
CA LEU A 83 7.39 14.32 15.88
C LEU A 83 7.30 13.90 17.36
N PHE A 84 6.20 14.24 18.02
CA PHE A 84 5.90 13.82 19.38
C PHE A 84 5.06 12.55 19.36
N VAL A 85 5.49 11.57 20.15
CA VAL A 85 4.85 10.27 20.23
C VAL A 85 4.71 9.89 21.69
N ARG A 86 3.51 9.43 22.07
CA ARG A 86 3.24 8.90 23.41
C ARG A 86 3.08 7.39 23.34
N GLY A 87 3.70 6.68 24.27
CA GLY A 87 3.63 5.22 24.31
C GLY A 87 4.06 4.66 25.65
N PHE A 88 4.09 3.34 25.73
CA PHE A 88 4.56 2.59 26.90
C PHE A 88 5.98 2.11 26.66
N ALA A 89 6.75 1.98 27.73
CA ALA A 89 8.03 1.29 27.70
C ALA A 89 7.93 0.06 28.61
N ASP A 90 8.52 -1.05 28.17
CA ASP A 90 8.64 -2.24 29.00
C ASP A 90 9.48 -1.91 30.25
N PRO A 91 8.98 -2.20 31.46
CA PRO A 91 9.63 -1.81 32.70
C PRO A 91 10.96 -2.55 32.97
N ASN A 92 11.23 -3.66 32.29
CA ASN A 92 12.42 -4.47 32.50
C ASN A 92 13.46 -4.27 31.39
N SER A 93 13.05 -4.40 30.13
CA SER A 93 13.93 -4.26 28.96
C SER A 93 14.15 -2.79 28.57
N GLY A 94 13.18 -1.92 28.87
CA GLY A 94 13.12 -0.56 28.34
C GLY A 94 12.75 -0.50 26.86
N GLU A 95 12.28 -1.61 26.29
CA GLU A 95 11.78 -1.67 24.92
C GLU A 95 10.55 -0.76 24.78
N LEU A 96 10.53 0.06 23.73
CA LEU A 96 9.45 1.02 23.50
C LEU A 96 8.35 0.32 22.71
N ALA A 97 7.15 0.29 23.27
CA ALA A 97 5.97 -0.20 22.58
C ALA A 97 5.69 0.63 21.32
N GLY A 98 5.15 -0.02 20.31
CA GLY A 98 4.65 0.66 19.12
C GLY A 98 3.62 1.72 19.52
N HIS A 99 3.71 2.89 18.90
CA HIS A 99 2.71 3.93 19.09
C HIS A 99 1.44 3.60 18.33
N ASP A 100 0.33 4.12 18.82
CA ASP A 100 -0.96 3.84 18.21
C ASP A 100 -1.06 4.54 16.85
N ILE A 101 -1.54 3.79 15.88
CA ILE A 101 -1.83 4.27 14.54
C ILE A 101 -3.31 4.62 14.38
N THR A 102 -4.14 4.25 15.35
CA THR A 102 -5.51 4.75 15.48
C THR A 102 -5.45 6.13 16.14
N ASP A 103 -6.39 7.04 15.81
CA ASP A 103 -6.43 8.44 16.26
C ASP A 103 -6.70 8.58 17.79
N SER A 104 -6.04 7.76 18.61
CA SER A 104 -6.12 7.73 20.06
C SER A 104 -5.20 8.77 20.70
N SER A 105 -5.22 8.83 22.03
CA SER A 105 -4.32 9.69 22.82
C SER A 105 -2.84 9.30 22.75
N ALA A 106 -2.49 8.23 22.02
CA ALA A 106 -1.13 7.80 21.74
C ALA A 106 -0.69 8.06 20.28
N PHE A 107 -1.57 8.67 19.46
CA PHE A 107 -1.27 8.99 18.07
C PHE A 107 -0.14 10.02 17.96
N PRO A 108 0.78 9.92 16.98
CA PRO A 108 1.89 10.86 16.86
C PRO A 108 1.46 12.25 16.34
N TRP A 109 2.01 13.32 16.92
CA TRP A 109 1.80 14.71 16.49
C TRP A 109 3.05 15.30 15.89
N ILE A 110 2.93 16.16 14.88
CA ILE A 110 4.08 16.79 14.23
C ILE A 110 4.00 18.32 14.33
N SER A 111 5.14 18.99 14.46
CA SER A 111 5.20 20.44 14.40
C SER A 111 4.83 20.96 13.02
N SER A 112 3.94 21.96 12.97
CA SER A 112 3.52 22.62 11.72
C SER A 112 4.63 23.48 11.10
N ILE A 113 5.60 23.90 11.90
CA ILE A 113 6.77 24.67 11.48
C ILE A 113 8.05 23.82 11.63
N PRO A 114 9.05 24.02 10.76
CA PRO A 114 10.35 23.40 10.91
C PRO A 114 11.07 23.97 12.14
N ILE A 115 11.97 23.15 12.69
CA ILE A 115 12.79 23.48 13.86
C ILE A 115 14.25 23.61 13.45
N GLN A 116 14.96 24.49 14.13
CA GLN A 116 16.38 24.71 13.92
C GLN A 116 17.13 24.46 15.22
N PHE A 117 18.25 23.75 15.11
CA PHE A 117 19.14 23.48 16.22
C PHE A 117 20.35 24.41 16.13
N CYS A 118 20.60 25.19 17.17
CA CYS A 118 21.86 25.95 17.27
C CYS A 118 22.92 25.14 18.00
N GLN A 119 24.14 25.09 17.46
CA GLN A 119 25.28 24.44 18.11
C GLN A 119 25.83 25.27 19.29
N SER A 120 25.65 26.59 19.30
CA SER A 120 26.05 27.44 20.43
C SER A 120 25.19 28.69 20.58
N ALA A 121 25.15 29.23 21.79
CA ALA A 121 24.45 30.48 22.12
C ALA A 121 24.94 31.68 21.28
N SER A 122 26.20 31.66 20.81
CA SER A 122 26.77 32.72 19.96
C SER A 122 26.40 32.57 18.48
N THR A 123 25.99 31.39 18.02
CA THR A 123 25.51 31.19 16.63
C THR A 123 24.04 31.58 16.46
N CYS A 124 23.24 31.58 17.52
CA CYS A 124 21.89 32.16 17.50
C CYS A 124 21.97 33.70 17.62
N ASN A 125 22.50 34.37 16.60
CA ASN A 125 22.92 35.78 16.68
C ASN A 125 21.77 36.80 16.55
N GLY A 126 20.57 36.46 17.03
CA GLY A 126 19.39 37.32 16.98
C GLY A 126 18.55 37.19 18.24
N SER A 127 18.67 38.18 19.12
CA SER A 127 17.68 38.55 20.16
C SER A 127 17.14 37.41 21.02
N SER A 128 17.81 37.16 22.15
CA SER A 128 17.36 36.31 23.26
C SER A 128 17.11 34.85 22.88
N ILE A 129 17.67 33.92 23.64
CA ILE A 129 17.25 32.52 23.62
C ILE A 129 15.83 32.46 24.21
N THR A 130 14.84 33.02 23.51
CA THR A 130 13.44 32.81 23.82
C THR A 130 13.18 31.37 23.44
N SER A 131 12.88 30.57 24.47
CA SER A 131 12.25 29.26 24.30
C SER A 131 11.29 29.31 23.13
N GLN A 132 11.62 28.66 22.02
CA GLN A 132 10.70 28.56 20.90
C GLN A 132 9.57 27.66 21.39
N LEU A 133 8.47 28.26 21.82
CA LEU A 133 7.28 27.52 22.20
C LEU A 133 6.66 26.98 20.92
N ILE A 134 6.91 25.70 20.66
CA ILE A 134 6.30 25.00 19.53
C ILE A 134 5.06 24.31 20.08
N THR A 135 3.90 24.87 19.76
CA THR A 135 2.63 24.22 20.06
C THR A 135 2.41 23.11 19.05
N LEU A 136 2.34 21.87 19.52
CA LEU A 136 1.93 20.72 18.74
C LEU A 136 0.40 20.68 18.76
N ASN A 137 -0.23 21.32 17.77
CA ASN A 137 -1.68 21.46 17.71
C ASN A 137 -2.34 20.67 16.57
N GLN A 138 -1.56 20.09 15.66
CA GLN A 138 -2.10 19.37 14.50
C GLN A 138 -1.36 18.05 14.28
N SER A 139 -2.12 16.96 14.09
CA SER A 139 -1.64 15.68 13.58
C SER A 139 -1.44 15.78 12.07
N HIS A 140 -0.34 16.40 11.64
CA HIS A 140 -0.08 16.63 10.22
C HIS A 140 0.54 15.39 9.53
N GLN A 141 -0.24 14.32 9.30
CA GLN A 141 0.13 13.33 8.28
C GLN A 141 -0.35 13.73 6.88
N SER A 142 -1.44 14.51 6.80
CA SER A 142 -2.04 15.06 5.56
C SER A 142 -3.30 15.87 5.87
N GLY A 143 -3.76 16.69 4.94
CA GLY A 143 -5.04 17.41 5.07
C GLY A 143 -6.31 16.54 5.10
N ILE A 144 -6.21 15.23 4.83
CA ILE A 144 -7.35 14.30 4.82
C ILE A 144 -7.30 13.39 6.06
N PRO A 145 -8.39 13.28 6.85
CA PRO A 145 -8.47 12.39 8.00
C PRO A 145 -8.12 10.94 7.66
N ARG A 146 -7.41 10.27 8.56
CA ARG A 146 -6.90 8.92 8.35
C ARG A 146 -8.01 7.87 8.18
N LEU A 147 -9.09 7.98 8.94
CA LEU A 147 -10.26 7.11 8.76
C LEU A 147 -10.81 7.19 7.34
N ILE A 148 -10.88 8.40 6.76
CA ILE A 148 -11.32 8.60 5.37
C ILE A 148 -10.34 7.94 4.41
N LYS A 149 -9.02 8.09 4.63
CA LYS A 149 -7.99 7.43 3.83
C LYS A 149 -8.08 5.90 3.86
N HIS A 150 -8.32 5.30 5.02
CA HIS A 150 -8.50 3.85 5.13
C HIS A 150 -9.79 3.40 4.45
N THR A 151 -10.89 4.14 4.64
CA THR A 151 -12.17 3.85 3.97
C THR A 151 -12.03 3.92 2.46
N ILE A 152 -11.36 4.94 1.92
CA ILE A 152 -11.10 5.06 0.48
C ILE A 152 -10.24 3.89 -0.01
N ALA A 153 -9.17 3.52 0.70
CA ALA A 153 -8.32 2.39 0.33
C ALA A 153 -9.06 1.04 0.36
N LEU A 154 -9.92 0.82 1.36
CA LEU A 154 -10.74 -0.39 1.48
C LEU A 154 -11.80 -0.44 0.38
N LEU A 155 -12.53 0.66 0.14
CA LEU A 155 -13.50 0.75 -0.95
C LEU A 155 -12.83 0.58 -2.31
N HIS A 156 -11.63 1.14 -2.51
CA HIS A 156 -10.82 0.92 -3.70
C HIS A 156 -10.54 -0.57 -3.89
N ALA A 157 -10.06 -1.27 -2.86
CA ALA A 157 -9.83 -2.71 -2.94
C ALA A 157 -11.12 -3.48 -3.26
N ILE A 158 -12.23 -3.21 -2.58
CA ILE A 158 -13.51 -3.90 -2.80
C ILE A 158 -14.03 -3.67 -4.22
N PHE A 159 -14.05 -2.43 -4.71
CA PHE A 159 -14.51 -2.10 -6.06
C PHE A 159 -13.61 -2.72 -7.12
N MET A 160 -12.29 -2.69 -6.91
CA MET A 160 -11.36 -3.40 -7.79
C MET A 160 -11.63 -4.91 -7.76
N MET A 161 -11.85 -5.58 -6.63
CA MET A 161 -12.08 -7.03 -6.65
C MET A 161 -13.43 -7.45 -7.24
N THR A 162 -14.50 -6.75 -6.85
CA THR A 162 -15.88 -7.07 -7.28
C THR A 162 -16.09 -6.82 -8.78
N ALA A 163 -15.34 -5.88 -9.35
CA ALA A 163 -15.38 -5.54 -10.75
C ALA A 163 -15.18 -6.72 -11.71
N TRP A 164 -14.37 -7.69 -11.32
CA TRP A 164 -13.86 -8.69 -12.25
C TRP A 164 -14.66 -10.00 -12.27
N PHE A 165 -15.66 -10.16 -11.40
CA PHE A 165 -16.53 -11.34 -11.39
C PHE A 165 -17.62 -11.33 -12.49
N CYS A 166 -17.72 -10.25 -13.26
CA CYS A 166 -18.84 -10.02 -14.19
C CYS A 166 -18.59 -10.46 -15.65
N ILE A 167 -17.62 -11.35 -15.88
CA ILE A 167 -17.14 -11.69 -17.24
C ILE A 167 -18.06 -12.69 -17.95
N ALA A 168 -18.84 -13.50 -17.23
CA ALA A 168 -19.69 -14.53 -17.83
C ALA A 168 -21.19 -14.18 -17.74
N GLY A 169 -21.77 -13.74 -18.85
CA GLY A 169 -23.20 -13.51 -18.93
C GLY A 169 -23.68 -13.17 -20.33
N LYS A 170 -25.00 -13.13 -20.52
CA LYS A 170 -25.62 -12.60 -21.75
C LYS A 170 -25.05 -11.21 -22.03
N CYS A 171 -24.79 -10.88 -23.30
CA CYS A 171 -24.14 -9.63 -23.73
C CYS A 171 -24.68 -8.36 -23.04
N THR A 172 -25.99 -8.31 -22.75
CA THR A 172 -26.63 -7.17 -22.08
C THR A 172 -26.23 -7.04 -20.62
N LEU A 173 -26.23 -8.13 -19.85
CA LEU A 173 -25.86 -8.12 -18.44
C LEU A 173 -24.38 -7.80 -18.27
N HIS A 174 -23.52 -8.42 -19.08
CA HIS A 174 -22.09 -8.13 -19.11
C HIS A 174 -21.83 -6.63 -19.35
N ARG A 175 -22.50 -6.01 -20.33
CA ARG A 175 -22.33 -4.58 -20.63
C ARG A 175 -22.75 -3.69 -19.46
N ILE A 176 -23.90 -3.94 -18.85
CA ILE A 176 -24.39 -3.15 -17.71
C ILE A 176 -23.41 -3.25 -16.54
N LEU A 177 -22.97 -4.47 -16.23
CA LEU A 177 -22.00 -4.70 -15.15
C LEU A 177 -20.66 -4.02 -15.45
N MET A 178 -20.13 -4.12 -16.67
CA MET A 178 -18.86 -3.47 -17.02
C MET A 178 -18.94 -1.94 -16.96
N ILE A 179 -20.09 -1.33 -17.27
CA ILE A 179 -20.30 0.12 -17.09
C ILE A 179 -20.32 0.47 -15.60
N LEU A 180 -21.05 -0.29 -14.77
CA LEU A 180 -21.08 -0.07 -13.33
C LEU A 180 -19.67 -0.17 -12.73
N VAL A 181 -18.93 -1.19 -13.13
CA VAL A 181 -17.53 -1.40 -12.77
C VAL A 181 -16.66 -0.22 -13.16
N PHE A 182 -16.79 0.26 -14.39
CA PHE A 182 -16.05 1.42 -14.85
C PHE A 182 -16.29 2.65 -13.97
N ILE A 183 -17.53 2.89 -13.56
CA ILE A 183 -17.90 4.01 -12.67
C ILE A 183 -17.24 3.82 -11.29
N LEU A 184 -17.36 2.63 -10.69
CA LEU A 184 -16.81 2.34 -9.37
C LEU A 184 -15.28 2.42 -9.34
N VAL A 185 -14.61 1.83 -10.34
CA VAL A 185 -13.15 1.87 -10.48
C VAL A 185 -12.67 3.29 -10.75
N THR A 186 -13.38 4.07 -11.57
CA THR A 186 -13.07 5.49 -11.80
C THR A 186 -13.14 6.29 -10.50
N ALA A 187 -14.22 6.13 -9.72
CA ALA A 187 -14.36 6.79 -8.43
C ALA A 187 -13.24 6.36 -7.46
N ALA A 188 -12.89 5.07 -7.42
CA ALA A 188 -11.81 4.55 -6.60
C ALA A 188 -10.42 5.09 -7.01
N PHE A 189 -10.15 5.17 -8.31
CA PHE A 189 -8.89 5.67 -8.86
C PHE A 189 -8.68 7.15 -8.50
N PHE A 190 -9.69 7.99 -8.74
CA PHE A 190 -9.62 9.40 -8.36
C PHE A 190 -9.66 9.61 -6.84
N GLY A 191 -10.36 8.76 -6.10
CA GLY A 191 -10.35 8.78 -4.64
C GLY A 191 -8.95 8.57 -4.06
N ILE A 192 -8.19 7.61 -4.60
CA ILE A 192 -6.80 7.37 -4.20
C ILE A 192 -5.87 8.52 -4.62
N LEU A 193 -6.06 9.10 -5.81
CA LEU A 193 -5.29 10.28 -6.21
C LEU A 193 -5.56 11.48 -5.30
N TYR A 194 -6.83 11.72 -4.96
CA TYR A 194 -7.22 12.75 -4.01
C TYR A 194 -6.60 12.52 -2.62
N GLN A 195 -6.66 11.28 -2.13
CA GLN A 195 -5.99 10.86 -0.88
C GLN A 195 -4.48 11.09 -0.91
N ALA A 196 -3.85 10.97 -2.08
CA ALA A 196 -2.45 11.22 -2.32
C ALA A 196 -2.14 12.70 -2.65
N GLU A 197 -3.11 13.61 -2.48
CA GLU A 197 -2.99 15.04 -2.81
C GLU A 197 -2.55 15.29 -4.26
N TRP A 198 -3.00 14.43 -5.18
CA TRP A 198 -2.66 14.46 -6.60
C TRP A 198 -1.17 14.28 -6.89
N LYS A 199 -0.39 13.78 -5.91
CA LYS A 199 1.03 13.47 -6.06
C LYS A 199 1.20 12.00 -6.43
N ILE A 200 1.81 11.74 -7.58
CA ILE A 200 2.18 10.38 -7.97
C ILE A 200 3.54 10.07 -7.37
N PHE A 201 3.60 9.01 -6.57
CA PHE A 201 4.85 8.56 -5.95
C PHE A 201 5.75 7.95 -7.02
N MET A 202 6.88 8.60 -7.28
CA MET A 202 7.95 8.10 -8.15
C MET A 202 9.22 7.95 -7.32
N CYS A 203 9.88 6.82 -7.46
CA CYS A 203 11.14 6.53 -6.81
C CYS A 203 12.21 6.24 -7.88
N SER A 204 13.47 6.50 -7.56
CA SER A 204 14.59 6.13 -8.42
C SER A 204 14.93 4.64 -8.28
N PHE A 205 15.81 4.09 -9.12
CA PHE A 205 16.20 2.67 -9.07
C PHE A 205 16.93 2.24 -7.78
N GLN A 206 17.25 3.17 -6.87
CA GLN A 206 17.95 2.89 -5.60
C GLN A 206 17.02 2.81 -4.39
N CYS A 207 15.71 2.74 -4.61
CA CYS A 207 14.75 2.77 -3.52
C CYS A 207 14.66 1.45 -2.76
N ASP A 208 14.23 1.53 -1.50
CA ASP A 208 13.94 0.35 -0.70
C ASP A 208 12.77 -0.45 -1.30
N HIS A 209 12.64 -1.71 -0.88
CA HIS A 209 11.64 -2.63 -1.43
C HIS A 209 10.20 -2.09 -1.29
N GLU A 210 9.92 -1.38 -0.19
CA GLU A 210 8.61 -0.82 0.11
C GLU A 210 8.24 0.31 -0.87
N ALA A 211 9.17 1.26 -1.07
CA ALA A 211 8.99 2.34 -2.03
C ALA A 211 8.91 1.81 -3.47
N PHE A 212 9.71 0.80 -3.82
CA PHE A 212 9.64 0.14 -5.12
C PHE A 212 8.27 -0.53 -5.34
N SER A 213 7.80 -1.35 -4.40
CA SER A 213 6.50 -2.03 -4.48
C SER A 213 5.34 -1.03 -4.65
N LYS A 214 5.38 0.08 -3.90
CA LYS A 214 4.41 1.19 -4.03
C LYS A 214 4.42 1.83 -5.42
N GLN A 215 5.60 2.07 -5.99
CA GLN A 215 5.73 2.62 -7.34
C GLN A 215 5.19 1.64 -8.39
N VAL A 216 5.58 0.36 -8.31
CA VAL A 216 5.13 -0.67 -9.27
C VAL A 216 3.63 -0.87 -9.20
N HIS A 217 3.03 -0.93 -8.00
CA HIS A 217 1.58 -0.98 -7.83
C HIS A 217 0.89 0.23 -8.45
N THR A 218 1.43 1.43 -8.24
CA THR A 218 0.86 2.67 -8.79
C THR A 218 0.90 2.67 -10.33
N ILE A 219 2.03 2.29 -10.94
CA ILE A 219 2.18 2.20 -12.39
C ILE A 219 1.24 1.13 -12.96
N ALA A 220 1.20 -0.06 -12.35
CA ALA A 220 0.31 -1.14 -12.76
C ALA A 220 -1.16 -0.70 -12.70
N GLY A 221 -1.57 -0.01 -11.63
CA GLY A 221 -2.93 0.52 -11.47
C GLY A 221 -3.30 1.54 -12.56
N ILE A 222 -2.37 2.43 -12.93
CA ILE A 222 -2.57 3.37 -14.04
C ILE A 222 -2.74 2.62 -15.37
N CYS A 223 -1.89 1.62 -15.66
CA CYS A 223 -2.00 0.81 -16.87
C CYS A 223 -3.34 0.07 -16.93
N VAL A 224 -3.78 -0.53 -15.81
CA VAL A 224 -5.09 -1.20 -15.70
C VAL A 224 -6.23 -0.22 -15.97
N TYR A 225 -6.17 0.98 -15.40
CA TYR A 225 -7.19 2.00 -15.63
C TYR A 225 -7.27 2.43 -17.10
N ILE A 226 -6.14 2.63 -17.76
CA ILE A 226 -6.08 2.93 -19.21
C ILE A 226 -6.70 1.79 -20.03
N LEU A 227 -6.35 0.54 -19.72
CA LEU A 227 -6.92 -0.63 -20.40
C LEU A 227 -8.44 -0.74 -20.19
N LEU A 228 -8.93 -0.41 -18.99
CA LEU A 228 -10.36 -0.38 -18.69
C LEU A 228 -11.08 0.70 -19.51
N CYS A 229 -10.54 1.93 -19.58
CA CYS A 229 -11.05 2.99 -20.44
C CYS A 229 -11.11 2.53 -21.90
N PHE A 230 -10.05 1.89 -22.38
CA PHE A 230 -9.99 1.32 -23.73
C PHE A 230 -11.08 0.25 -23.95
N GLN A 231 -11.34 -0.65 -22.97
CA GLN A 231 -12.43 -1.64 -23.07
C GLN A 231 -13.80 -1.00 -23.20
N VAL A 232 -14.09 0.04 -22.41
CA VAL A 232 -15.37 0.75 -22.46
C VAL A 232 -15.54 1.45 -23.80
N LEU A 233 -14.50 2.13 -24.30
CA LEU A 233 -14.51 2.74 -25.62
C LEU A 233 -14.73 1.70 -26.73
N CYS A 234 -14.04 0.56 -26.67
CA CYS A 234 -14.28 -0.55 -27.60
C CYS A 234 -15.74 -1.04 -27.54
N GLY A 235 -16.31 -1.16 -26.34
CA GLY A 235 -17.71 -1.55 -26.14
C GLY A 235 -18.71 -0.56 -26.76
N ILE A 236 -18.41 0.74 -26.72
CA ILE A 236 -19.23 1.80 -27.34
C ILE A 236 -19.07 1.78 -28.86
N CYS A 237 -17.85 1.64 -29.36
CA CYS A 237 -17.51 1.62 -30.79
C CYS A 237 -17.70 0.23 -31.44
N ARG A 238 -18.43 -0.69 -30.80
CA ARG A 238 -18.62 -2.05 -31.28
C ARG A 238 -19.22 -2.05 -32.70
N PRO A 239 -18.55 -2.64 -33.71
CA PRO A 239 -19.07 -2.71 -35.08
C PRO A 239 -20.40 -3.46 -35.15
N GLY A 240 -21.23 -3.15 -36.15
CA GLY A 240 -22.45 -3.90 -36.45
C GLY A 240 -22.21 -5.40 -36.68
N LYS A 241 -23.24 -6.24 -36.52
CA LYS A 241 -23.09 -7.71 -36.66
C LYS A 241 -22.60 -8.13 -38.05
N THR A 242 -23.02 -7.43 -39.08
CA THR A 242 -22.70 -7.69 -40.50
C THR A 242 -21.38 -7.06 -40.95
N SER A 243 -20.67 -6.36 -40.08
CA SER A 243 -19.45 -5.64 -40.45
C SER A 243 -18.28 -6.60 -40.67
N SER A 244 -17.54 -6.43 -41.78
CA SER A 244 -16.36 -7.25 -42.08
C SER A 244 -15.26 -7.15 -41.02
N ILE A 245 -15.13 -6.00 -40.33
CA ILE A 245 -14.12 -5.79 -39.27
C ILE A 245 -14.51 -6.40 -37.91
N ARG A 246 -15.72 -6.96 -37.78
CA ARG A 246 -16.25 -7.50 -36.51
C ARG A 246 -15.37 -8.59 -35.91
N HIS A 247 -14.75 -9.42 -36.75
CA HIS A 247 -13.87 -10.50 -36.31
C HIS A 247 -12.58 -9.96 -35.67
N ILE A 248 -11.95 -8.96 -36.29
CA ILE A 248 -10.77 -8.27 -35.76
C ILE A 248 -11.13 -7.57 -34.45
N PHE A 249 -12.25 -6.85 -34.42
CA PHE A 249 -12.74 -6.20 -33.22
C PHE A 249 -12.93 -7.18 -32.07
N ASN A 250 -13.61 -8.32 -32.31
CA ASN A 250 -13.83 -9.32 -31.27
C ASN A 250 -12.49 -9.86 -30.75
N TRP A 251 -11.54 -10.14 -31.64
CA TRP A 251 -10.20 -10.60 -31.23
C TRP A 251 -9.49 -9.57 -30.35
N ILE A 252 -9.42 -8.31 -30.80
CA ILE A 252 -8.78 -7.22 -30.02
C ILE A 252 -9.47 -7.05 -28.68
N HIS A 253 -10.80 -6.96 -28.67
CA HIS A 253 -11.60 -6.76 -27.45
C HIS A 253 -11.39 -7.92 -26.46
N THR A 254 -11.39 -9.16 -26.93
CA THR A 254 -11.13 -10.33 -26.08
C THR A 254 -9.71 -10.33 -25.53
N VAL A 255 -8.68 -10.17 -26.36
CA VAL A 255 -7.27 -10.19 -25.94
C VAL A 255 -6.98 -9.07 -24.95
N SER A 256 -7.42 -7.84 -25.27
CA SER A 256 -7.21 -6.68 -24.40
C SER A 256 -8.03 -6.78 -23.11
N GLY A 257 -9.22 -7.39 -23.13
CA GLY A 257 -10.01 -7.70 -21.94
C GLY A 257 -9.30 -8.67 -21.00
N PHE A 258 -8.74 -9.77 -21.53
CA PHE A 258 -7.92 -10.70 -20.73
C PHE A 258 -6.65 -10.05 -20.20
N THR A 259 -5.99 -9.23 -21.01
CA THR A 259 -4.78 -8.49 -20.60
C THR A 259 -5.09 -7.53 -19.44
N ALA A 260 -6.19 -6.77 -19.54
CA ALA A 260 -6.65 -5.88 -18.48
C ALA A 260 -6.92 -6.65 -17.18
N TRP A 261 -7.55 -7.82 -17.30
CA TRP A 261 -7.85 -8.67 -16.16
C TRP A 261 -6.58 -9.22 -15.47
N ILE A 262 -5.63 -9.74 -16.24
CA ILE A 262 -4.34 -10.22 -15.69
C ILE A 262 -3.61 -9.09 -14.99
N ALA A 263 -3.49 -7.93 -15.65
CA ALA A 263 -2.84 -6.75 -15.08
C ALA A 263 -3.53 -6.28 -13.80
N ALA A 264 -4.87 -6.33 -13.74
CA ALA A 264 -5.64 -5.98 -12.56
C ALA A 264 -5.36 -6.95 -11.40
N ALA A 265 -5.36 -8.27 -11.66
CA ALA A 265 -5.03 -9.27 -10.66
C ALA A 265 -3.60 -9.08 -10.11
N THR A 266 -2.62 -8.82 -10.98
CA THR A 266 -1.26 -8.50 -10.57
C THR A 266 -1.22 -7.23 -9.72
N CYS A 267 -1.91 -6.16 -10.14
CA CYS A 267 -1.99 -4.91 -9.39
C CYS A 267 -2.59 -5.13 -7.99
N CYS A 268 -3.62 -5.96 -7.89
CA CYS A 268 -4.25 -6.35 -6.63
C CYS A 268 -3.29 -7.11 -5.70
N VAL A 269 -2.51 -8.06 -6.23
CA VAL A 269 -1.48 -8.79 -5.46
C VAL A 269 -0.40 -7.83 -4.95
N LEU A 270 0.10 -6.94 -5.80
CA LEU A 270 1.05 -5.89 -5.39
C LEU A 270 0.48 -4.96 -4.32
N GLY A 271 -0.85 -4.75 -4.33
CA GLY A 271 -1.53 -3.95 -3.32
C GLY A 271 -1.55 -4.58 -1.92
N ILE A 272 -1.37 -5.91 -1.81
CA ILE A 272 -1.30 -6.61 -0.52
C ILE A 272 -0.08 -6.16 0.25
N GLU A 273 1.09 -6.10 -0.38
CA GLU A 273 2.35 -5.71 0.27
C GLU A 273 2.32 -4.30 0.85
N LEU A 274 1.43 -3.44 0.35
CA LEU A 274 1.28 -2.07 0.86
C LEU A 274 0.59 -2.02 2.23
N GLY A 275 -0.05 -3.10 2.67
CA GLY A 275 -0.62 -3.24 4.01
C GLY A 275 -1.73 -2.25 4.38
N LYS A 276 -2.26 -1.48 3.43
CA LYS A 276 -3.17 -0.35 3.70
C LYS A 276 -4.58 -0.73 4.12
N THR A 277 -4.97 -1.99 3.90
CA THR A 277 -6.30 -2.51 4.23
C THR A 277 -6.47 -2.83 5.73
N GLY A 278 -5.38 -2.88 6.50
CA GLY A 278 -5.41 -3.19 7.94
C GLY A 278 -5.67 -4.67 8.26
N PHE A 279 -5.93 -5.52 7.27
CA PHE A 279 -6.18 -6.94 7.48
C PHE A 279 -4.95 -7.72 7.99
N HIS A 280 -3.74 -7.17 7.85
CA HIS A 280 -2.52 -7.76 8.41
C HIS A 280 -2.49 -7.76 9.95
N TYR A 281 -3.32 -6.95 10.61
CA TYR A 281 -3.37 -6.86 12.07
C TYR A 281 -4.29 -7.90 12.73
N TYR A 282 -5.00 -8.71 11.94
CA TYR A 282 -5.90 -9.73 12.49
C TYR A 282 -5.13 -10.95 13.03
N PRO A 283 -5.64 -11.62 14.09
CA PRO A 283 -5.08 -12.85 14.61
C PRO A 283 -5.00 -13.90 13.48
N ASN A 284 -3.88 -14.66 13.45
CA ASN A 284 -3.38 -15.55 12.38
C ASN A 284 -2.19 -15.02 11.56
N GLY A 285 -1.37 -14.12 12.13
CA GLY A 285 -0.09 -13.73 11.52
C GLY A 285 -0.23 -12.90 10.24
N GLY A 286 -1.34 -12.18 10.09
CA GLY A 286 -1.52 -11.20 9.01
C GLY A 286 -1.71 -11.76 7.60
N LYS A 287 -2.01 -13.06 7.44
CA LYS A 287 -2.12 -13.75 6.14
C LYS A 287 -3.50 -13.64 5.45
N TRP A 288 -4.43 -12.88 6.03
CA TRP A 288 -5.80 -12.79 5.54
C TRP A 288 -5.93 -12.19 4.14
N PRO A 289 -5.24 -11.08 3.80
CA PRO A 289 -5.26 -10.52 2.44
C PRO A 289 -4.86 -11.54 1.38
N GLU A 290 -3.81 -12.31 1.64
CA GLU A 290 -3.26 -13.33 0.75
C GLU A 290 -4.28 -14.46 0.53
N ILE A 291 -4.91 -14.94 1.61
CA ILE A 291 -5.95 -15.98 1.54
C ILE A 291 -7.17 -15.48 0.76
N ILE A 292 -7.66 -14.27 1.05
CA ILE A 292 -8.81 -13.68 0.36
C ILE A 292 -8.51 -13.54 -1.13
N MET A 293 -7.32 -13.05 -1.48
CA MET A 293 -6.90 -12.91 -2.87
C MET A 293 -6.77 -14.25 -3.58
N LEU A 294 -6.19 -15.26 -2.93
CA LEU A 294 -6.11 -16.61 -3.48
C LEU A 294 -7.51 -17.19 -3.75
N VAL A 295 -8.44 -17.05 -2.80
CA VAL A 295 -9.83 -17.52 -2.96
C VAL A 295 -10.53 -16.81 -4.12
N ILE A 296 -10.37 -15.49 -4.25
CA ILE A 296 -10.92 -14.70 -5.35
C ILE A 296 -10.37 -15.18 -6.69
N ILE A 297 -9.05 -15.37 -6.80
CA ILE A 297 -8.40 -15.82 -8.03
C ILE A 297 -8.85 -17.25 -8.40
N VAL A 298 -8.82 -18.18 -7.45
CA VAL A 298 -9.20 -19.58 -7.68
C VAL A 298 -10.68 -19.70 -8.04
N SER A 299 -11.57 -18.99 -7.34
CA SER A 299 -13.00 -18.98 -7.66
C SER A 299 -13.27 -18.44 -9.06
N PHE A 300 -12.56 -17.39 -9.49
CA PHE A 300 -12.66 -16.89 -10.86
C PHE A 300 -12.21 -17.93 -11.89
N ILE A 301 -11.06 -18.58 -11.69
CA ILE A 301 -10.56 -19.62 -12.59
C ILE A 301 -11.59 -20.75 -12.72
N ILE A 302 -12.15 -21.21 -11.59
CA ILE A 302 -13.19 -22.25 -11.57
C ILE A 302 -14.42 -21.79 -12.36
N CYS A 303 -14.90 -20.56 -12.13
CA CYS A 303 -16.02 -20.00 -12.89
C CYS A 303 -15.72 -19.94 -14.39
N ALA A 304 -14.53 -19.50 -14.80
CA ALA A 304 -14.12 -19.45 -16.20
C ALA A 304 -14.11 -20.84 -16.84
N ILE A 305 -13.59 -21.85 -16.15
CA ILE A 305 -13.59 -23.24 -16.60
C ILE A 305 -15.03 -23.77 -16.75
N ILE A 306 -15.90 -23.53 -15.76
CA ILE A 306 -17.30 -23.96 -15.81
C ILE A 306 -18.04 -23.29 -16.97
N CYS A 307 -17.81 -22.00 -17.20
CA CYS A 307 -18.41 -21.26 -18.31
C CYS A 307 -17.94 -21.78 -19.66
N GLU A 308 -16.65 -22.10 -19.80
CA GLU A 308 -16.09 -22.70 -21.03
C GLU A 308 -16.69 -24.09 -21.29
N ILE A 309 -16.75 -24.96 -20.27
CA ILE A 309 -17.37 -26.29 -20.38
C ILE A 309 -18.83 -26.17 -20.79
N SER A 310 -19.58 -25.25 -20.16
CA SER A 310 -21.00 -25.03 -20.45
C SER A 310 -21.22 -24.49 -21.86
N SER A 311 -20.36 -23.57 -22.32
CA SER A 311 -20.39 -23.03 -23.67
C SER A 311 -20.15 -24.11 -24.72
N ARG A 312 -19.17 -24.99 -24.49
CA ARG A 312 -18.90 -26.13 -25.37
C ARG A 312 -20.06 -27.11 -25.40
N ARG A 313 -20.62 -27.47 -24.23
CA ARG A 313 -21.74 -28.41 -24.17
C ARG A 313 -22.95 -27.94 -24.98
N ASN A 314 -23.29 -26.65 -24.90
CA ASN A 314 -24.37 -26.08 -25.71
C ASN A 314 -24.10 -26.11 -27.21
N LYS A 315 -22.84 -26.06 -27.65
CA LYS A 315 -22.47 -26.15 -29.07
C LYS A 315 -22.57 -27.58 -29.63
N TYR A 316 -22.43 -28.60 -28.76
CA TYR A 316 -22.42 -30.01 -29.15
C TYR A 316 -23.72 -30.77 -28.83
N MET A 317 -24.74 -30.11 -28.28
CA MET A 317 -26.10 -30.62 -28.33
C MET A 317 -26.76 -30.06 -29.59
N PRO A 318 -26.67 -30.74 -30.75
CA PRO A 318 -27.53 -30.41 -31.87
C PRO A 318 -28.96 -30.61 -31.41
N GLU A 319 -29.76 -29.56 -31.58
CA GLU A 319 -31.21 -29.68 -31.62
C GLU A 319 -31.53 -30.79 -32.63
N VAL A 320 -32.21 -31.84 -32.16
CA VAL A 320 -32.56 -33.01 -32.98
C VAL A 320 -33.56 -32.67 -34.08
N ASP A 321 -34.07 -31.43 -34.15
CA ASP A 321 -34.87 -30.91 -35.25
C ASP A 321 -34.36 -29.53 -35.69
N ASP A 322 -33.67 -29.49 -36.83
CA ASP A 322 -34.09 -28.70 -37.99
C ASP A 322 -33.01 -28.73 -39.09
N LYS A 323 -33.19 -29.67 -40.02
CA LYS A 323 -32.40 -29.88 -41.24
C LYS A 323 -32.36 -28.70 -42.22
N VAL A 324 -32.76 -27.48 -41.83
CA VAL A 324 -32.96 -26.35 -42.76
C VAL A 324 -32.13 -25.11 -42.44
N ARG A 325 -31.42 -25.03 -41.31
CA ARG A 325 -30.50 -23.89 -41.07
C ARG A 325 -29.12 -24.11 -41.68
N ASN A 326 -29.13 -24.36 -42.99
CA ASN A 326 -27.95 -24.38 -43.82
C ASN A 326 -27.23 -23.03 -43.77
N MET A 327 -25.94 -23.12 -43.47
CA MET A 327 -24.86 -22.42 -44.16
C MET A 327 -24.84 -20.89 -44.06
N GLU A 328 -24.62 -20.35 -42.86
CA GLU A 328 -23.70 -19.22 -42.61
C GLU A 328 -23.69 -18.92 -41.10
N GLU A 329 -22.51 -18.58 -40.56
CA GLU A 329 -22.20 -18.41 -39.12
C GLU A 329 -22.13 -19.74 -38.32
N SER A 330 -21.03 -20.15 -37.69
CA SER A 330 -19.78 -19.47 -37.38
C SER A 330 -18.63 -20.48 -37.39
N LYS A 331 -17.61 -20.16 -38.18
CA LYS A 331 -16.23 -20.46 -37.81
C LYS A 331 -15.92 -19.64 -36.56
N ASP A 332 -16.47 -20.03 -35.41
CA ASP A 332 -16.02 -19.49 -34.12
C ASP A 332 -14.62 -20.01 -33.89
N GLY A 333 -13.67 -19.13 -34.21
CA GLY A 333 -12.25 -19.28 -33.95
C GLY A 333 -12.05 -19.83 -32.55
N PHE A 334 -11.53 -21.05 -32.55
CA PHE A 334 -11.15 -21.83 -31.42
C PHE A 334 -10.33 -21.02 -30.39
N ASN A 335 -10.69 -21.24 -29.12
CA ASN A 335 -10.24 -20.61 -27.88
C ASN A 335 -8.78 -20.91 -27.49
N CYS A 336 -7.86 -21.08 -28.45
CA CYS A 336 -6.42 -21.28 -28.17
C CYS A 336 -5.83 -20.09 -27.43
N CYS A 337 -6.28 -18.86 -27.73
CA CYS A 337 -5.89 -17.66 -27.00
C CYS A 337 -6.38 -17.71 -25.54
N THR A 338 -7.63 -18.06 -25.28
CA THR A 338 -8.16 -18.13 -23.91
C THR A 338 -7.46 -19.19 -23.08
N LEU A 339 -7.17 -20.36 -23.65
CA LEU A 339 -6.39 -21.40 -22.98
C LEU A 339 -4.95 -20.93 -22.72
N PHE A 340 -4.31 -20.26 -23.69
CA PHE A 340 -2.97 -19.70 -23.54
C PHE A 340 -2.92 -18.61 -22.47
N PHE A 341 -3.90 -17.70 -22.40
CA PHE A 341 -3.97 -16.66 -21.37
C PHE A 341 -4.26 -17.25 -19.99
N VAL A 342 -5.11 -18.28 -19.88
CA VAL A 342 -5.33 -19.01 -18.64
C VAL A 342 -4.06 -19.73 -18.19
N LEU A 343 -3.32 -20.38 -19.10
CA LEU A 343 -2.06 -21.05 -18.78
C LEU A 343 -0.94 -20.07 -18.42
N ALA A 344 -0.78 -18.98 -19.18
CA ALA A 344 0.18 -17.92 -18.86
C ALA A 344 -0.14 -17.25 -17.52
N TYR A 345 -1.42 -17.03 -17.23
CA TYR A 345 -1.88 -16.52 -15.94
C TYR A 345 -1.65 -17.51 -14.78
N ILE A 346 -1.92 -18.80 -15.00
CA ILE A 346 -1.56 -19.85 -14.04
C ILE A 346 -0.06 -19.83 -13.79
N CYS A 347 0.78 -19.70 -14.83
CA CYS A 347 2.24 -19.61 -14.68
C CYS A 347 2.68 -18.34 -13.93
N ILE A 348 2.09 -17.18 -14.19
CA ILE A 348 2.43 -15.92 -13.50
C ILE A 348 1.95 -15.94 -12.04
N SER A 349 0.73 -16.42 -11.81
CA SER A 349 0.14 -16.53 -10.47
C SER A 349 0.86 -17.58 -9.64
N ILE A 350 1.18 -18.74 -10.23
CA ILE A 350 2.04 -19.74 -9.59
C ILE A 350 3.41 -19.14 -9.37
N SER A 351 4.05 -18.46 -10.31
CA SER A 351 5.39 -17.88 -10.08
C SER A 351 5.40 -16.86 -8.94
N GLY A 352 4.38 -15.99 -8.84
CA GLY A 352 4.26 -15.03 -7.74
C GLY A 352 4.00 -15.70 -6.39
N VAL A 353 3.07 -16.66 -6.37
CA VAL A 353 2.75 -17.45 -5.17
C VAL A 353 3.92 -18.34 -4.76
N THR A 354 4.66 -18.92 -5.71
CA THR A 354 5.82 -19.79 -5.45
C THR A 354 6.97 -18.97 -4.90
N ASN A 355 7.21 -17.76 -5.40
CA ASN A 355 8.23 -16.88 -4.83
C ASN A 355 7.92 -16.50 -3.38
N GLU A 356 6.64 -16.24 -3.05
CA GLU A 356 6.26 -16.01 -1.65
C GLU A 356 6.26 -17.28 -0.79
N ILE A 357 5.84 -18.43 -1.32
CA ILE A 357 5.96 -19.71 -0.61
C ILE A 357 7.43 -20.02 -0.33
N VAL A 358 8.33 -19.81 -1.30
CA VAL A 358 9.78 -19.98 -1.12
C VAL A 358 10.32 -18.99 -0.10
N ARG A 359 9.85 -17.74 -0.10
CA ARG A 359 10.25 -16.74 0.91
C ARG A 359 9.78 -17.13 2.31
N ILE A 360 8.55 -17.61 2.46
CA ILE A 360 7.99 -18.12 3.71
C ILE A 360 8.75 -19.36 4.19
N LEU A 361 9.05 -20.31 3.30
CA LEU A 361 9.82 -21.51 3.65
C LEU A 361 11.26 -21.17 4.08
N ARG A 362 11.87 -20.12 3.52
CA ARG A 362 13.17 -19.61 3.96
C ARG A 362 13.16 -18.88 5.30
N GLN A 363 12.00 -18.41 5.77
CA GLN A 363 11.86 -17.79 7.09
C GLN A 363 11.53 -18.80 8.20
N LEU A 364 11.07 -20.00 7.82
CA LEU A 364 10.73 -21.10 8.74
C LEU A 364 11.90 -22.07 8.97
N ASN A 365 12.95 -22.00 8.15
CA ASN A 365 14.26 -22.61 8.37
C ASN A 365 15.22 -21.55 8.91
#